data_AF-A0A1X7UJR5-F1
#
_entry.id   AF-A0A1X7UJR5-F1
#
_cell.length_a   1.000
_cell.length_b   1.000
_cell.length_c   1.000
_cell.angle_alpha   90.00
_cell.angle_beta   90.00
_cell.angle_gamma   90.00
#
_symmetry.space_group_name_H-M   'P 1'
#
loop_
_entity.id
_entity.type
_entity.pdbx_description
1 polymer ?
#
loop_
_entity_poly.entity_id
_entity_poly.type
_entity_poly.pdbx_seq_one_letter_code
_entity_poly.pdbx_strand_id
1 'polypeptide(L)'
;MASDRDRNEPDYVPPAPPESLVPMTVTPEVISIAQKMKKDAEKKLKTNFTTFTPLHYIKEGEADYCIRVKVDNDQLIDVSGKYVAGSVMRVKAKHVTEHDRMTI
;
A
#
# COMPACT_ATOMS: atom_id res chain seq x y z
N MET A 1 8.82 6.39 59.04
CA MET A 1 7.99 5.23 58.66
C MET A 1 6.65 5.78 58.24
N ALA A 2 6.10 5.55 57.05
CA ALA A 2 6.51 4.85 55.84
C ALA A 2 5.99 5.69 54.64
N SER A 3 6.61 5.49 53.48
CA SER A 3 6.35 6.25 52.25
C SER A 3 5.27 5.57 51.43
N ASP A 4 4.06 6.12 51.39
CA ASP A 4 3.01 5.66 50.48
C ASP A 4 2.89 6.65 49.30
N ARG A 5 3.87 6.57 48.40
CA ARG A 5 3.76 7.13 47.04
C ARG A 5 3.20 6.02 46.16
N ASP A 6 1.88 5.87 46.14
CA ASP A 6 1.19 5.09 45.10
C ASP A 6 1.27 5.88 43.79
N ARG A 7 2.42 5.77 43.12
CA ARG A 7 2.65 6.33 41.80
C ARG A 7 2.15 5.29 40.81
N ASN A 8 0.85 5.34 40.51
CA ASN A 8 0.30 4.76 39.29
C ASN A 8 0.91 5.52 38.10
N GLU A 9 2.10 5.12 37.65
CA GLU A 9 2.62 5.54 36.34
C GLU A 9 1.77 4.82 35.29
N PRO A 10 1.04 5.51 34.41
CA PRO A 10 0.47 4.84 33.26
C PRO A 10 1.66 4.32 32.44
N ASP A 11 1.66 3.01 32.20
CA ASP A 11 2.61 2.28 31.36
C ASP A 11 2.69 3.02 30.00
N TYR A 12 3.68 3.90 29.85
CA TYR A 12 3.90 4.64 28.61
C TYR A 12 4.47 3.64 27.61
N VAL A 13 3.59 2.93 26.93
CA VAL A 13 3.93 2.23 25.70
C VAL A 13 4.32 3.30 24.70
N PRO A 14 5.59 3.39 24.25
CA PRO A 14 5.91 4.29 23.15
C PRO A 14 5.01 3.92 21.98
N PRO A 15 4.40 4.89 21.29
CA PRO A 15 3.67 4.58 20.07
C PRO A 15 4.62 3.79 19.18
N ALA A 16 4.20 2.61 18.74
CA ALA A 16 4.94 1.84 17.76
C ALA A 16 5.35 2.81 16.64
N PRO A 17 6.60 2.74 16.14
CA PRO A 17 6.99 3.59 15.03
C PRO A 17 5.91 3.46 13.96
N PRO A 18 5.43 4.58 13.38
CA PRO A 18 4.36 4.54 12.38
C PRO A 18 4.73 3.45 11.41
N GLU A 19 3.87 2.44 11.23
CA GLU A 19 4.13 1.27 10.39
C GLU A 19 4.79 1.79 9.14
N SER A 20 6.11 1.61 9.08
CA SER A 20 6.88 2.26 8.05
C SER A 20 6.43 1.51 6.81
N LEU A 21 5.71 2.20 5.93
CA LEU A 21 5.24 1.68 4.65
C LEU A 21 6.48 1.47 3.78
N VAL A 22 7.33 0.54 4.20
CA VAL A 22 8.58 0.20 3.55
C VAL A 22 8.20 -0.56 2.30
N PRO A 23 8.63 -0.09 1.11
CA PRO A 23 8.36 -0.79 -0.13
C PRO A 23 8.94 -2.20 -0.07
N MET A 24 8.06 -3.19 -0.19
CA MET A 24 8.37 -4.61 -0.18
C MET A 24 8.53 -5.13 -1.61
N THR A 25 9.35 -6.17 -1.77
CA THR A 25 9.51 -6.88 -3.04
C THR A 25 8.20 -7.55 -3.44
N VAL A 26 7.79 -7.36 -4.69
CA VAL A 26 6.55 -7.93 -5.21
C VAL A 26 6.55 -9.46 -5.12
N THR A 27 5.52 -10.01 -4.48
CA THR A 27 5.27 -11.45 -4.38
C THR A 27 4.26 -11.91 -5.45
N PRO A 28 4.17 -13.21 -5.78
CA PRO A 28 3.19 -13.73 -6.74
C PRO A 28 1.73 -13.39 -6.39
N GLU A 29 1.42 -13.31 -5.09
CA GLU A 29 0.12 -12.86 -4.60
C GLU A 29 -0.13 -11.41 -5.00
N VAL A 30 0.83 -10.52 -4.76
CA VAL A 30 0.74 -9.11 -5.12
C VAL A 30 0.68 -8.90 -6.63
N ILE A 31 1.37 -9.71 -7.43
CA ILE A 31 1.22 -9.70 -8.89
C ILE A 31 -0.23 -10.01 -9.26
N SER A 32 -0.82 -11.03 -8.65
CA SER A 32 -2.22 -11.42 -8.89
C SER A 32 -3.19 -10.31 -8.47
N ILE A 33 -2.94 -9.65 -7.34
CA ILE A 33 -3.72 -8.49 -6.87
C ILE A 33 -3.59 -7.33 -7.88
N ALA A 34 -2.38 -6.99 -8.30
CA ALA A 34 -2.11 -5.93 -9.27
C ALA A 34 -2.86 -6.18 -10.60
N GLN A 35 -2.81 -7.42 -11.11
CA GLN A 35 -3.54 -7.81 -12.32
C GLN A 35 -5.07 -7.70 -12.14
N LYS A 36 -5.61 -8.05 -10.96
CA LYS A 36 -7.04 -7.83 -10.65
C LYS A 36 -7.39 -6.34 -10.61
N MET A 37 -6.50 -5.50 -10.09
CA MET A 37 -6.71 -4.05 -10.02
C MET A 37 -6.51 -3.35 -11.38
N LYS A 38 -5.78 -3.95 -12.33
CA LYS A 38 -5.45 -3.35 -13.64
C LYS A 38 -6.67 -2.76 -14.34
N LYS A 39 -7.74 -3.54 -14.50
CA LYS A 39 -8.95 -3.11 -15.23
C LYS A 39 -9.63 -1.91 -14.57
N ASP A 40 -9.66 -1.87 -13.24
CA ASP A 40 -10.19 -0.74 -12.49
C ASP A 40 -9.25 0.47 -12.60
N ALA A 41 -7.94 0.27 -12.56
CA ALA A 41 -6.95 1.33 -12.73
C ALA A 41 -7.05 1.98 -14.11
N GLU A 42 -7.15 1.18 -15.18
CA GLU A 42 -7.38 1.62 -16.56
C GLU A 42 -8.64 2.48 -16.67
N LYS A 43 -9.74 2.01 -16.09
CA LYS A 43 -11.01 2.76 -16.06
C LYS A 43 -10.89 4.08 -15.30
N LYS A 44 -10.15 4.10 -14.17
CA LYS A 44 -9.95 5.31 -13.35
C LYS A 44 -9.07 6.34 -14.04
N LEU A 45 -8.00 5.88 -14.69
CA LEU A 45 -7.06 6.74 -15.41
C LEU A 45 -7.51 7.04 -16.85
N LYS A 46 -8.65 6.48 -17.28
CA LYS A 46 -9.22 6.64 -18.63
C LYS A 46 -8.22 6.29 -19.73
N THR A 47 -7.43 5.25 -19.50
CA THR A 47 -6.38 4.77 -20.40
C THR A 47 -6.36 3.24 -20.39
N ASN A 48 -5.72 2.62 -21.38
CA ASN A 48 -5.49 1.18 -21.40
C ASN A 48 -3.98 0.93 -21.39
N PHE A 49 -3.52 0.02 -20.54
CA PHE A 49 -2.11 -0.28 -20.39
C PHE A 49 -1.75 -1.54 -21.16
N THR A 50 -0.81 -1.41 -22.10
CA THR A 50 -0.29 -2.58 -22.84
C THR A 50 0.66 -3.35 -21.93
N THR A 51 1.51 -2.63 -21.21
CA THR A 51 2.44 -3.16 -20.20
C THR A 51 1.97 -2.81 -18.79
N PHE A 52 2.09 -3.75 -17.85
CA PHE A 52 1.64 -3.56 -16.47
C PHE A 52 2.54 -4.37 -15.54
N THR A 53 3.69 -3.79 -15.20
CA THR A 53 4.77 -4.46 -14.48
C THR A 53 4.86 -3.93 -13.05
N PRO A 54 4.41 -4.69 -12.04
CA PRO A 54 4.54 -4.28 -10.63
C PRO A 54 6.01 -4.27 -10.22
N LEU A 55 6.46 -3.19 -9.57
CA LEU A 55 7.85 -2.99 -9.15
C LEU A 55 8.05 -3.29 -7.67
N HIS A 56 7.24 -2.66 -6.82
CA HIS A 56 7.23 -2.82 -5.37
C HIS A 56 5.86 -2.43 -4.84
N TYR A 57 5.56 -2.82 -3.61
CA TYR A 57 4.30 -2.49 -2.97
C TYR A 57 4.51 -2.14 -1.51
N ILE A 58 3.56 -1.37 -0.97
CA ILE A 58 3.39 -1.18 0.45
C ILE A 58 2.04 -1.78 0.84
N LYS A 59 1.92 -2.19 2.10
CA LYS A 59 0.65 -2.61 2.67
C LYS A 59 0.44 -1.93 4.01
N GLU A 60 -0.80 -1.61 4.31
CA GLU A 60 -1.23 -1.13 5.62
C GLU A 60 -2.20 -2.19 6.19
N GLY A 61 -1.85 -2.76 7.34
CA GLY A 61 -2.56 -3.91 7.89
C GLY A 61 -2.54 -5.15 6.98
N GLU A 62 -3.64 -5.91 7.00
CA GLU A 62 -3.72 -7.22 6.32
C GLU A 62 -4.28 -7.14 4.88
N ALA A 63 -5.04 -6.08 4.57
CA ALA A 63 -5.89 -6.05 3.40
C ALA A 63 -5.69 -4.83 2.50
N ASP A 64 -5.08 -3.74 2.96
CA ASP A 64 -4.93 -2.53 2.18
C ASP A 64 -3.56 -2.50 1.51
N TYR A 65 -3.54 -2.54 0.18
CA TYR A 65 -2.33 -2.62 -0.64
C TYR A 65 -2.21 -1.36 -1.49
N CYS A 66 -0.99 -0.89 -1.68
CA CYS A 66 -0.65 0.07 -2.73
C CYS A 66 0.57 -0.47 -3.50
N ILE A 67 0.40 -0.63 -4.80
CA ILE A 67 1.36 -1.30 -5.67
C ILE A 67 1.84 -0.28 -6.71
N ARG A 68 3.16 -0.06 -6.77
CA ARG A 68 3.77 0.79 -7.78
C ARG A 68 3.99 -0.04 -9.02
N VAL A 69 3.39 0.38 -10.11
CA VAL A 69 3.39 -0.34 -11.37
C VAL A 69 4.02 0.55 -12.42
N LYS A 70 4.97 -0.03 -13.15
CA LYS A 70 5.49 0.53 -14.39
C LYS A 70 4.60 0.11 -15.54
N VAL A 71 4.10 1.11 -16.25
CA VAL A 71 3.25 0.95 -17.43
C VAL A 71 3.97 1.56 -18.64
N ASP A 72 3.27 1.64 -19.77
CA ASP A 72 3.82 2.00 -21.06
C ASP A 72 4.70 3.26 -21.05
N ASN A 73 5.73 3.29 -21.90
CA ASN A 73 6.71 4.39 -21.99
C ASN A 73 7.37 4.73 -20.64
N ASP A 74 7.65 3.71 -19.84
CA ASP A 74 8.29 3.84 -18.52
C ASP A 74 7.50 4.70 -17.51
N GLN A 75 6.21 4.93 -17.77
CA GLN A 75 5.36 5.68 -16.85
C GLN A 75 5.13 4.89 -15.56
N LEU A 76 5.03 5.59 -14.43
CA LEU A 76 4.74 4.99 -13.14
C LEU A 76 3.34 5.38 -12.68
N ILE A 77 2.64 4.38 -12.15
CA ILE A 77 1.35 4.57 -11.49
C ILE A 77 1.38 3.88 -10.14
N ASP A 78 0.69 4.47 -9.17
CA ASP A 78 0.36 3.78 -7.92
C ASP A 78 -1.08 3.31 -8.02
N VAL A 79 -1.27 2.01 -7.81
CA VAL A 79 -2.58 1.38 -7.77
C VAL A 79 -2.82 0.87 -6.35
N SER A 80 -3.76 1.50 -5.65
CA SER A 80 -4.12 1.13 -4.29
C SER A 80 -5.52 0.57 -4.21
N GLY A 81 -5.74 -0.35 -3.28
CA GLY A 81 -7.04 -0.94 -3.04
C GLY A 81 -6.99 -1.98 -1.96
N LYS A 82 -8.18 -2.45 -1.58
CA LYS A 82 -8.34 -3.43 -0.52
C LYS A 82 -8.54 -4.82 -1.11
N TYR A 83 -7.73 -5.79 -0.70
CA TYR A 83 -7.85 -7.19 -1.08
C TYR A 83 -8.43 -8.01 0.07
N VAL A 84 -9.64 -8.55 -0.13
CA VAL A 84 -10.34 -9.37 0.87
C VAL A 84 -10.99 -10.56 0.17
N ALA A 85 -10.80 -11.76 0.73
CA ALA A 85 -11.43 -13.00 0.26
C ALA A 85 -11.32 -13.21 -1.27
N GLY A 86 -10.12 -12.97 -1.83
CA GLY A 86 -9.87 -13.17 -3.25
C GLY A 86 -10.32 -12.03 -4.18
N SER A 87 -10.92 -10.96 -3.65
CA SER A 87 -11.49 -9.86 -4.43
C SER A 87 -10.83 -8.52 -4.10
N VAL A 88 -10.66 -7.66 -5.11
CA VAL A 88 -10.15 -6.29 -4.95
C VAL A 88 -11.31 -5.30 -4.88
N MET A 89 -11.25 -4.37 -3.94
CA MET A 89 -12.28 -3.38 -3.70
C MET A 89 -11.67 -1.99 -3.51
N ARG A 90 -12.46 -0.94 -3.71
CA ARG A 90 -12.08 0.46 -3.48
C ARG A 90 -10.80 0.87 -4.23
N VAL A 91 -10.62 0.34 -5.45
CA VAL A 91 -9.44 0.59 -6.26
C VAL A 91 -9.32 2.08 -6.62
N LYS A 92 -8.15 2.64 -6.32
CA LYS A 92 -7.69 3.96 -6.73
C LYS A 92 -6.44 3.78 -7.58
N ALA A 93 -6.27 4.67 -8.55
CA ALA A 93 -5.07 4.71 -9.37
C ALA A 93 -4.67 6.17 -9.56
N LYS A 94 -3.38 6.46 -9.46
CA LYS A 94 -2.80 7.78 -9.71
C LYS A 94 -1.51 7.63 -10.51
N HIS A 95 -1.24 8.59 -11.40
CA HIS A 95 0.09 8.73 -11.99
C HIS A 95 1.07 9.25 -10.95
N VAL A 96 2.28 8.71 -10.95
CA VAL A 96 3.34 9.09 -10.03
C VAL A 96 4.67 9.19 -10.77
N THR A 97 5.67 9.72 -10.09
CA THR A 97 7.06 9.75 -10.55
C THR A 97 7.93 8.93 -9.60
N GLU A 98 9.19 8.68 -9.97
CA GLU A 98 10.14 7.93 -9.15
C GLU A 98 10.36 8.55 -7.76
N HIS A 99 10.20 9.86 -7.64
CA HIS A 99 10.36 10.61 -6.40
C HIS A 99 9.10 10.65 -5.53
N ASP A 100 7.95 10.23 -6.06
CA ASP A 100 6.69 10.28 -5.31
C ASP A 100 6.69 9.19 -4.23
N ARG A 101 6.27 9.54 -3.02
CA ARG A 101 6.13 8.54 -1.94
C ARG A 101 4.86 7.73 -2.15
N MET A 102 4.96 6.41 -1.98
CA MET A 102 3.76 5.56 -1.97
C MET A 102 2.94 5.84 -0.72
N THR A 103 1.62 5.93 -0.89
CA THR A 103 0.66 6.17 0.19
C THR A 103 -0.59 5.33 -0.05
N ILE A 104 -1.31 4.98 1.02
CA ILE A 104 -2.57 4.22 1.00
C ILE A 104 -3.75 5.17 1.25
#